data_AF-A0A9X9A216-F1
#
_entry.id   AF-A0A9X9A216-F1
#
_cell.length_a   1.000
_cell.length_b   1.000
_cell.length_c   1.000
_cell.angle_alpha   90.00
_cell.angle_beta   90.00
_cell.angle_gamma   90.00
#
_symmetry.space_group_name_H-M   'P 1'
#
loop_
_entity.id
_entity.type
_entity.pdbx_description
1 polymer ?
#
loop_
_entity_poly.entity_id
_entity_poly.type
_entity_poly.pdbx_seq_one_letter_code
_entity_poly.pdbx_strand_id
1 'polypeptide(L)'
;MAIIGTTLGAILAIPLALFAASNVFTSTFLYSPARLILNFIRTIPDLLLAAIFVAIFGIGPLPGILALTFFSIGLVAKLLYESIESIDPGPLEAMTAVGANKVQWIVYGVI
;
A
#
# COMPACT_ATOMS: atom_id res chain seq x y z
N MET A 1 -16.88 -13.19 -0.20
CA MET A 1 -15.76 -13.07 0.76
C MET A 1 -14.53 -12.45 0.12
N ALA A 2 -14.01 -12.97 -1.00
CA ALA A 2 -12.85 -12.39 -1.68
C ALA A 2 -13.05 -10.91 -2.10
N ILE A 3 -14.19 -10.57 -2.70
CA ILE A 3 -14.48 -9.18 -3.13
C ILE A 3 -14.35 -8.20 -1.95
N ILE A 4 -14.96 -8.51 -0.80
CA ILE A 4 -14.94 -7.65 0.39
C ILE A 4 -13.51 -7.46 0.91
N GLY A 5 -12.75 -8.56 1.03
CA GLY A 5 -11.37 -8.51 1.53
C GLY A 5 -10.44 -7.74 0.58
N THR A 6 -10.57 -7.95 -0.73
CA THR A 6 -9.78 -7.24 -1.74
C THR A 6 -10.17 -5.77 -1.84
N THR A 7 -11.45 -5.41 -1.77
CA THR A 7 -11.89 -4.01 -1.79
C THR A 7 -11.39 -3.26 -0.57
N LEU A 8 -11.53 -3.82 0.64
CA LEU A 8 -10.99 -3.22 1.86
C LEU A 8 -9.47 -3.10 1.79
N GLY A 9 -8.81 -4.15 1.29
CA GLY A 9 -7.36 -4.16 1.16
C GLY A 9 -6.85 -3.14 0.16
N ALA A 10 -7.54 -2.95 -0.98
CA ALA A 10 -7.19 -1.95 -1.97
C ALA A 10 -7.36 -0.53 -1.44
N ILE A 11 -8.45 -0.24 -0.70
CA ILE A 11 -8.68 1.08 -0.10
C ILE A 11 -7.58 1.42 0.91
N LEU A 12 -7.19 0.46 1.76
CA LEU A 12 -6.13 0.64 2.76
C LEU A 12 -4.72 0.64 2.13
N ALA A 13 -4.54 0.02 0.96
CA ALA A 13 -3.27 0.00 0.25
C ALA A 13 -2.89 1.37 -0.33
N ILE A 14 -3.88 2.16 -0.78
CA ILE A 14 -3.65 3.49 -1.37
C ILE A 14 -2.87 4.42 -0.44
N PRO A 15 -3.32 4.71 0.80
CA PRO A 15 -2.57 5.58 1.70
C PRO A 15 -1.20 4.98 2.03
N LEU A 16 -1.11 3.67 2.23
CA LEU A 16 0.14 2.99 2.56
C LEU A 16 1.18 3.07 1.43
N ALA A 17 0.74 2.98 0.17
CA ALA A 17 1.56 3.14 -1.02
C ALA A 17 2.09 4.58 -1.14
N LEU A 18 1.24 5.58 -0.90
CA LEU A 18 1.62 6.99 -0.92
C LEU A 18 2.66 7.33 0.14
N PHE A 19 2.57 6.74 1.34
CA PHE A 19 3.59 6.90 2.39
C PHE A 19 4.90 6.16 2.09
N ALA A 20 4.84 5.06 1.34
CA ALA A 20 6.02 4.27 0.97
C ALA A 20 6.78 4.83 -0.25
N ALA A 21 6.13 5.65 -1.07
CA ALA A 21 6.70 6.24 -2.28
C ALA A 21 7.74 7.32 -1.96
N SER A 22 9.00 7.07 -2.33
CA SER A 22 10.13 7.97 -2.04
C SER A 22 10.14 9.24 -2.89
N ASN A 23 9.35 9.31 -3.96
CA ASN A 23 9.22 10.52 -4.78
C ASN A 23 8.28 11.57 -4.15
N VAL A 24 7.22 11.15 -3.44
CA VAL A 24 6.26 12.05 -2.74
C VAL A 24 6.83 12.53 -1.41
N PHE A 25 7.47 11.62 -0.66
CA PHE A 25 8.09 11.92 0.63
C PHE A 25 9.60 11.70 0.57
N THR A 26 10.36 12.77 0.33
CA THR A 26 11.84 12.77 0.34
C THR A 26 12.46 12.50 1.72
N SER A 27 11.64 12.42 2.79
CA SER A 27 12.15 12.15 4.14
C SER A 27 12.40 10.65 4.34
N THR A 28 13.67 10.29 4.50
CA THR A 28 14.13 8.93 4.83
C THR A 28 13.46 8.33 6.06
N PHE A 29 12.95 9.18 6.95
CA PHE A 29 12.30 8.76 8.18
C PHE A 29 10.87 8.24 7.98
N LEU A 30 10.20 8.59 6.88
CA LEU A 30 8.83 8.13 6.60
C LEU A 30 8.78 6.94 5.63
N TYR A 31 9.57 6.95 4.56
CA TYR A 31 9.51 5.87 3.57
C TYR A 31 10.12 4.55 4.09
N SER A 32 11.22 4.65 4.86
CA SER A 32 11.96 3.48 5.34
C SER A 32 11.13 2.55 6.24
N PRO A 33 10.42 3.04 7.28
CA PRO A 33 9.55 2.18 8.10
C PRO A 33 8.35 1.63 7.32
N ALA A 34 7.75 2.40 6.40
CA ALA A 34 6.64 1.92 5.58
C ALA A 34 7.06 0.73 4.68
N ARG A 35 8.24 0.82 4.04
CA ARG A 35 8.81 -0.28 3.26
C ARG A 35 9.17 -1.49 4.13
N LEU A 36 9.67 -1.25 5.34
CA LEU A 36 10.00 -2.29 6.29
C LEU A 36 8.74 -3.07 6.72
N ILE A 37 7.64 -2.36 7.01
CA ILE A 37 6.32 -2.95 7.32
C ILE A 37 5.80 -3.77 6.13
N LEU A 38 5.85 -3.23 4.91
CA LEU A 38 5.42 -3.95 3.71
C LEU A 38 6.24 -5.21 3.47
N ASN A 39 7.56 -5.15 3.66
CA ASN A 39 8.42 -6.33 3.54
C ASN A 39 8.13 -7.36 4.64
N PHE A 40 7.89 -6.93 5.89
CA PHE A 40 7.49 -7.81 6.97
C PHE A 40 6.18 -8.54 6.69
N ILE A 41 5.16 -7.82 6.19
CA ILE A 41 3.86 -8.41 5.82
C ILE A 41 4.04 -9.49 4.74
N ARG A 42 5.01 -9.35 3.83
CA ARG A 42 5.28 -10.33 2.77
C ARG A 42 6.12 -11.53 3.21
N THR A 43 6.89 -11.41 4.28
CA THR A 43 7.68 -12.54 4.81
C THR A 43 6.78 -13.57 5.49
N ILE A 44 5.62 -13.16 5.99
CA ILE A 44 4.64 -14.05 6.61
C ILE A 44 3.81 -14.72 5.49
N PRO A 45 3.81 -16.07 5.38
CA PRO A 45 2.94 -16.76 4.43
C PRO A 45 1.46 -16.45 4.70
N ASP A 46 0.67 -16.29 3.64
CA ASP A 46 -0.77 -16.01 3.75
C ASP A 46 -1.51 -17.16 4.47
N LEU A 47 -1.09 -18.41 4.23
CA LEU A 47 -1.58 -19.60 4.91
C LEU A 47 -1.36 -19.54 6.43
N LEU A 48 -0.22 -18.99 6.86
CA LEU A 48 0.09 -18.84 8.29
C LEU A 48 -0.80 -17.76 8.92
N LEU A 49 -0.98 -16.63 8.22
CA LEU A 49 -1.85 -15.55 8.68
C LEU A 49 -3.31 -16.02 8.79
N ALA A 50 -3.79 -16.79 7.80
CA ALA A 50 -5.10 -17.42 7.83
C ALA A 50 -5.23 -18.39 9.01
N ALA A 51 -4.24 -19.24 9.27
CA ALA A 51 -4.23 -20.16 10.41
C ALA A 51 -4.29 -19.42 11.76
N ILE A 52 -3.54 -18.32 11.92
CA ILE A 52 -3.57 -17.48 13.12
C ILE A 52 -4.95 -16.86 13.31
N PHE A 53 -5.54 -16.28 12.26
CA PHE A 53 -6.87 -15.69 12.36
C PHE A 53 -7.95 -16.73 12.65
N VAL A 54 -7.83 -17.94 12.10
CA VAL A 54 -8.72 -19.05 12.43
C VAL A 54 -8.54 -19.49 13.89
N ALA A 55 -7.32 -19.49 14.42
CA ALA A 55 -7.09 -19.81 15.83
C ALA A 55 -7.69 -18.77 16.79
N ILE A 56 -7.70 -17.49 16.40
CA ILE A 56 -8.23 -16.39 17.22
C ILE A 56 -9.75 -16.28 17.13
N PHE A 57 -10.31 -16.31 15.91
CA PHE A 57 -11.72 -16.05 15.64
C PHE A 57 -12.57 -17.33 15.42
N GLY A 58 -11.93 -18.50 15.38
CA GLY A 58 -12.56 -19.77 15.04
C GLY A 58 -12.71 -19.99 13.53
N ILE A 59 -13.26 -21.15 13.17
CA ILE A 59 -13.52 -21.51 11.77
C ILE A 59 -14.73 -20.68 11.27
N GLY A 60 -14.51 -19.86 10.25
CA GLY A 60 -15.57 -19.05 9.66
C GLY A 60 -15.09 -18.17 8.49
N PRO A 61 -16.00 -17.39 7.88
CA PRO A 61 -15.68 -16.50 6.76
C PRO A 61 -14.86 -15.26 7.18
N LEU A 62 -14.97 -14.80 8.43
CA LEU A 62 -14.24 -13.65 8.96
C LEU A 62 -12.70 -13.81 8.91
N PRO A 63 -12.10 -14.91 9.42
CA PRO A 63 -10.66 -15.16 9.28
C PRO A 63 -10.16 -15.06 7.84
N GLY A 64 -10.91 -15.62 6.89
CA GLY A 64 -10.56 -15.59 5.47
C GLY A 64 -10.60 -14.18 4.89
N ILE A 65 -11.60 -13.38 5.25
CA ILE A 65 -11.68 -11.97 4.82
C ILE A 65 -10.50 -11.18 5.38
N LEU A 66 -10.17 -11.33 6.66
CA LEU A 66 -9.05 -10.63 7.29
C LEU A 66 -7.71 -11.03 6.67
N ALA A 67 -7.47 -12.33 6.51
CA ALA A 67 -6.24 -12.84 5.89
C ALA A 67 -6.07 -12.30 4.45
N LEU A 68 -7.13 -12.35 3.64
CA LEU A 68 -7.14 -11.80 2.28
C LEU A 68 -6.94 -10.29 2.26
N THR A 69 -7.49 -9.56 3.23
CA THR A 69 -7.33 -8.11 3.33
C THR A 69 -5.87 -7.75 3.56
N PHE A 70 -5.22 -8.34 4.56
CA PHE A 70 -3.79 -8.09 4.85
C PHE A 70 -2.88 -8.46 3.67
N PHE A 71 -3.15 -9.61 3.03
CA PHE A 71 -2.43 -10.01 1.84
C PHE A 71 -2.60 -9.01 0.69
N SER A 72 -3.84 -8.62 0.41
CA SER A 72 -4.16 -7.66 -0.64
C SER A 72 -3.52 -6.29 -0.38
N ILE A 73 -3.49 -5.83 0.88
CA ILE A 73 -2.81 -4.58 1.26
C ILE A 73 -1.33 -4.64 0.89
N GLY A 74 -0.62 -5.68 1.34
CA GLY A 74 0.82 -5.79 1.12
C GLY A 74 1.20 -5.88 -0.35
N LEU A 75 0.40 -6.57 -1.15
CA LEU A 75 0.64 -6.74 -2.58
C LEU A 75 0.31 -5.47 -3.37
N VAL A 76 -0.88 -4.90 -3.17
CA VAL A 76 -1.34 -3.71 -3.89
C VAL A 76 -0.51 -2.49 -3.48
N ALA A 77 -0.21 -2.31 -2.20
CA ALA A 77 0.58 -1.16 -1.75
C ALA A 77 2.00 -1.18 -2.33
N LYS A 78 2.58 -2.38 -2.47
CA LYS A 78 3.91 -2.55 -3.08
C LYS A 78 3.91 -2.20 -4.55
N LEU A 79 2.99 -2.78 -5.32
CA LEU A 79 2.85 -2.50 -6.75
C LEU A 79 2.56 -1.02 -7.00
N LEU A 80 1.71 -0.41 -6.18
CA LEU A 80 1.41 1.01 -6.29
C LEU A 80 2.65 1.84 -6.01
N TYR A 81 3.36 1.68 -4.89
CA TYR A 81 4.53 2.54 -4.64
C TYR A 81 5.62 2.37 -5.72
N GLU A 82 5.84 1.16 -6.22
CA GLU A 82 6.82 0.92 -7.30
C GLU A 82 6.38 1.60 -8.60
N SER A 83 5.08 1.56 -8.91
CA SER A 83 4.51 2.27 -10.05
C SER A 83 4.70 3.78 -9.89
N ILE A 84 4.42 4.30 -8.70
CA ILE A 84 4.59 5.72 -8.38
C ILE A 84 6.05 6.15 -8.54
N GLU A 85 7.00 5.37 -8.02
CA GLU A 85 8.43 5.64 -8.15
C GLU A 85 8.97 5.52 -9.59
N SER A 86 8.30 4.74 -10.43
CA SER A 86 8.66 4.58 -11.84
C SER A 86 8.18 5.72 -12.76
N ILE A 87 7.40 6.67 -12.22
CA ILE A 87 6.91 7.83 -12.99
C ILE A 87 8.10 8.73 -13.39
N ASP A 88 8.11 9.15 -14.65
CA ASP A 88 9.12 10.07 -15.18
C ASP A 88 9.14 11.38 -14.37
N PRO A 89 10.32 11.89 -13.96
CA PRO A 89 10.42 13.12 -13.19
C PRO A 89 9.97 14.38 -13.97
N GLY A 90 9.94 14.37 -15.30
CA GLY A 90 9.59 15.55 -16.11
C GLY A 90 8.19 16.15 -15.80
N PRO A 91 7.10 15.34 -15.85
CA PRO A 91 5.77 15.78 -15.43
C PRO A 91 5.71 16.29 -13.98
N LEU A 92 6.45 15.65 -13.07
CA LEU A 92 6.53 16.03 -11.65
C LEU A 92 7.22 17.40 -11.46
N GLU A 93 8.31 17.64 -12.20
CA GLU A 93 9.05 18.91 -12.17
C GLU A 93 8.24 20.05 -12.79
N ALA A 94 7.52 19.79 -13.88
CA ALA A 94 6.62 20.75 -14.51
C ALA A 94 5.49 21.20 -13.57
N MET A 95 4.88 20.25 -12.84
CA MET A 95 3.87 20.53 -11.82
C MET A 95 4.42 21.37 -10.66
N THR A 96 5.67 21.09 -10.25
CA THR A 96 6.35 21.85 -9.20
C THR A 96 6.66 23.28 -9.68
N ALA A 97 7.05 23.46 -10.94
CA ALA A 97 7.33 24.77 -11.54
C ALA A 97 6.08 25.67 -11.66
N VAL A 98 4.89 25.08 -11.80
CA VAL A 98 3.60 25.79 -11.80
C VAL A 98 3.14 26.14 -10.37
N GLY A 99 3.87 25.71 -9.34
CA GLY A 99 3.54 25.98 -7.94
C GLY A 99 2.49 25.05 -7.35
N ALA A 100 2.30 23.86 -7.92
CA ALA A 100 1.32 22.89 -7.43
C ALA A 100 1.65 22.45 -5.99
N ASN A 101 0.63 22.43 -5.12
CA ASN A 101 0.78 21.94 -3.75
C ASN A 101 0.95 20.41 -3.73
N LYS A 102 1.54 19.83 -2.68
CA LYS A 102 1.80 18.37 -2.56
C LYS A 102 0.57 17.50 -2.80
N VAL A 103 -0.62 17.97 -2.44
CA VAL A 103 -1.89 17.26 -2.70
C VAL A 103 -2.23 17.27 -4.18
N GLN A 104 -2.04 18.39 -4.88
CA GLN A 104 -2.25 18.47 -6.34
C GLN A 104 -1.21 17.61 -7.08
N TRP A 105 0.01 17.54 -6.55
CA TRP A 105 1.08 16.70 -7.06
C TRP A 105 0.71 15.20 -6.99
N ILE A 106 0.15 14.75 -5.87
CA ILE A 106 -0.35 13.37 -5.70
C ILE A 106 -1.59 13.12 -6.57
N VAL A 107 -2.52 14.06 -6.66
CA VAL A 107 -3.80 13.84 -7.36
C VAL A 107 -3.68 13.92 -8.89
N TYR A 108 -2.79 14.75 -9.42
CA TYR A 108 -2.67 14.97 -10.88
C TYR A 108 -1.37 14.46 -11.49
N GLY A 109 -0.33 14.22 -10.67
CA GLY A 109 0.93 13.65 -11.14
C GLY A 109 1.04 12.14 -11.00
N VAL A 110 0.18 11.52 -10.18
CA VAL A 110 0.29 10.11 -9.77
C VAL A 110 -0.98 9.29 -10.02
N ILE A 111 -2.16 9.89 -9.86
CA ILE A 111 -3.48 9.27 -10.10
C ILE A 111 -4.01 9.70 -11.47
#